data_AF-A0A1L9RN79-F1
#
_entry.id   AF-A0A1L9RN79-F1
#
_cell.length_a   1.000
_cell.length_b   1.000
_cell.length_c   1.000
_cell.angle_alpha   90.00
_cell.angle_beta   90.00
_cell.angle_gamma   90.00
#
_symmetry.space_group_name_H-M   'P 1'
#
loop_
_entity.id
_entity.type
_entity.pdbx_description
1 polymer ?
#
loop_
_entity_poly.entity_id
_entity_poly.type
_entity_poly.pdbx_seq_one_letter_code
_entity_poly.pdbx_strand_id
1 'polypeptide(L)'
;MKLYAAFIALVTSSAVVMASPAPSLEDGGNIVQRSWKDGKCNGTKCRIGWEVEGTDCDYGSCAGPDGGDNTYCYQTEDSNAATYCPGAT
;
A
#
# COMPACT_ATOMS: atom_id res chain seq x y z
N MET A 1 47.12 2.24 38.39
CA MET A 1 45.81 2.91 38.28
C MET A 1 45.11 2.29 37.08
N LYS A 2 43.93 1.68 37.30
CA LYS A 2 43.17 0.88 36.33
C LYS A 2 42.20 1.78 35.56
N LEU A 3 41.84 1.32 34.36
CA LEU A 3 40.68 1.67 33.52
C LEU A 3 40.81 2.90 32.62
N TYR A 4 40.96 2.65 31.32
CA TYR A 4 40.13 3.34 30.33
C TYR A 4 39.45 2.30 29.45
N ALA A 5 38.17 2.15 29.73
CA ALA A 5 37.25 1.23 29.11
C ALA A 5 37.03 1.63 27.64
N ALA A 6 36.97 0.59 26.81
CA ALA A 6 36.54 0.63 25.43
C ALA A 6 35.12 1.22 25.30
N PHE A 7 34.95 2.16 24.38
CA PHE A 7 33.62 2.55 23.89
C PHE A 7 33.51 2.09 22.43
N ILE A 8 33.04 0.86 22.27
CA ILE A 8 32.53 0.30 21.01
C ILE A 8 31.11 0.85 20.85
N ALA A 9 30.94 1.89 20.03
CA ALA A 9 29.63 2.38 19.64
C ALA A 9 29.20 1.68 18.33
N LEU A 10 28.61 0.50 18.47
CA LEU A 10 28.00 -0.25 17.38
C LEU A 10 26.49 0.00 17.46
N VAL A 11 26.01 1.04 16.77
CA VAL A 11 24.57 1.26 16.63
C VAL A 11 24.13 0.57 15.34
N THR A 12 23.67 -0.65 15.53
CA THR A 12 22.93 -1.47 14.56
C THR A 12 21.56 -0.82 14.30
N SER A 13 21.25 -0.55 13.04
CA SER A 13 19.92 -0.09 12.62
C SER A 13 19.42 -0.95 11.48
N SER A 14 19.02 -2.19 11.80
CA SER A 14 18.37 -3.09 10.85
C SER A 14 16.86 -2.90 10.98
N ALA A 15 16.28 -2.05 10.14
CA ALA A 15 14.83 -2.00 9.98
C ALA A 15 14.40 -3.19 9.11
N VAL A 16 13.77 -4.20 9.71
CA VAL A 16 13.07 -5.27 8.98
C VAL A 16 11.64 -4.80 8.71
N VAL A 17 11.32 -4.51 7.46
CA VAL A 17 9.94 -4.33 6.99
C VAL A 17 9.35 -5.71 6.72
N MET A 18 8.38 -6.12 7.54
CA MET A 18 7.58 -7.31 7.28
C MET A 18 6.52 -6.97 6.23
N ALA A 19 6.73 -7.42 4.99
CA ALA A 19 5.67 -7.46 3.99
C ALA A 19 4.89 -8.77 4.18
N SER A 20 3.66 -8.68 4.66
CA SER A 20 2.75 -9.83 4.72
C SER A 20 2.25 -10.19 3.31
N PRO A 21 2.09 -11.49 2.99
CA PRO A 21 1.47 -11.91 1.73
C PRO A 21 -0.02 -11.57 1.75
N ALA A 22 -0.50 -10.92 0.69
CA ALA A 22 -1.94 -10.74 0.47
C ALA A 22 -2.55 -12.09 0.05
N PRO A 23 -3.76 -12.45 0.54
CA PRO A 23 -4.43 -13.68 0.14
C PRO A 23 -4.84 -13.61 -1.34
N SER A 24 -4.50 -14.67 -2.08
CA SER A 24 -4.99 -14.89 -3.44
C SER A 24 -6.49 -15.17 -3.39
N LEU A 25 -7.31 -14.25 -3.92
CA LEU A 25 -8.73 -14.45 -4.11
C LEU A 25 -8.94 -15.30 -5.39
N GLU A 26 -9.01 -16.62 -5.22
CA GLU A 26 -9.58 -17.51 -6.23
C GLU A 26 -11.10 -17.43 -6.11
N ASP A 27 -11.79 -16.71 -6.99
CA ASP A 27 -13.26 -16.68 -7.00
C ASP A 27 -13.82 -17.18 -8.34
N GLY A 28 -14.24 -18.45 -8.30
CA GLY A 28 -15.05 -19.08 -9.31
C GLY A 28 -16.50 -18.61 -9.18
N GLY A 29 -16.88 -17.64 -10.00
CA GLY A 29 -18.25 -17.16 -10.10
C GLY A 29 -18.44 -16.44 -11.43
N ASN A 30 -19.61 -16.58 -12.05
CA ASN A 30 -19.92 -15.98 -13.34
C ASN A 30 -20.08 -14.45 -13.19
N ILE A 31 -18.97 -13.71 -13.22
CA ILE A 31 -18.95 -12.25 -13.07
C ILE A 31 -18.89 -11.63 -14.46
N VAL A 32 -19.81 -10.71 -14.75
CA VAL A 32 -19.57 -9.67 -15.77
C VAL A 32 -18.19 -9.11 -15.44
N GLN A 33 -17.18 -9.36 -16.28
CA GLN A 33 -15.83 -8.87 -16.04
C GLN A 33 -15.87 -7.34 -16.12
N ARG A 34 -16.33 -6.66 -15.06
CA ARG A 34 -15.73 -5.39 -14.69
C ARG A 34 -14.28 -5.76 -14.48
N SER A 35 -13.44 -5.25 -15.35
CA SER A 35 -12.01 -5.37 -15.17
C SER A 35 -11.65 -4.30 -14.13
N TRP A 36 -10.93 -4.70 -13.09
CA TRP A 36 -10.51 -3.82 -12.01
C TRP A 36 -9.00 -3.92 -12.00
N LYS A 37 -8.34 -2.77 -11.87
CA LYS A 37 -6.90 -2.76 -11.68
C LYS A 37 -6.61 -2.67 -10.20
N ASP A 38 -5.90 -3.66 -9.70
CA ASP A 38 -5.44 -3.68 -8.33
C ASP A 38 -4.25 -2.74 -8.14
N GLY A 39 -4.27 -2.04 -7.02
CA GLY A 39 -3.24 -1.09 -6.64
C GLY A 39 -2.96 -1.08 -5.15
N LYS A 40 -2.02 -0.22 -4.79
CA LYS A 40 -1.65 0.04 -3.41
C LYS A 40 -1.46 1.52 -3.18
N CYS A 41 -1.92 2.00 -2.03
CA CYS A 41 -1.69 3.36 -1.61
C CYS A 41 -0.20 3.69 -1.51
N ASN A 42 0.18 4.88 -1.95
CA ASN A 42 1.50 5.47 -1.78
C ASN A 42 1.32 6.98 -1.54
N GLY A 43 1.62 7.42 -0.33
CA GLY A 43 1.19 8.68 0.24
C GLY A 43 -0.34 8.78 0.26
N THR A 44 -0.85 9.78 -0.45
CA THR A 44 -2.29 10.06 -0.56
C THR A 44 -2.93 9.49 -1.82
N LYS A 45 -2.16 8.79 -2.68
CA LYS A 45 -2.59 8.31 -3.99
C LYS A 45 -2.62 6.79 -4.07
N CYS A 46 -3.48 6.25 -4.92
CA CYS A 46 -3.54 4.83 -5.25
C CYS A 46 -2.62 4.50 -6.43
N ARG A 47 -1.60 3.68 -6.20
CA ARG A 47 -0.65 3.26 -7.23
C ARG A 47 -1.06 1.95 -7.85
N ILE A 48 -1.49 1.99 -9.10
CA ILE A 48 -1.96 0.82 -9.85
C ILE A 48 -0.77 0.22 -10.62
N GLY A 49 -0.46 -1.06 -10.40
CA GLY A 49 0.66 -1.74 -11.06
C GLY A 49 2.02 -1.02 -10.92
N TRP A 50 2.61 -0.63 -12.05
CA TRP A 50 3.93 0.03 -12.15
C TRP A 50 3.84 1.55 -12.31
N GLU A 51 2.64 2.14 -12.21
CA GLU A 51 2.47 3.58 -12.36
C GLU A 51 3.31 4.32 -11.31
N VAL A 52 4.06 5.33 -11.74
CA VAL A 52 5.01 6.03 -10.87
C VAL A 52 4.30 7.14 -10.07
N GLU A 53 3.31 7.81 -10.69
CA GLU A 53 2.65 8.97 -10.10
C GLU A 53 1.43 8.61 -9.23
N GLY A 54 0.82 7.44 -9.46
CA GLY A 54 -0.41 7.02 -8.79
C GLY A 54 -1.64 7.87 -9.17
N THR A 55 -2.83 7.32 -8.96
CA THR A 55 -4.11 7.97 -9.22
C THR A 55 -4.71 8.50 -7.92
N ASP A 56 -5.35 9.67 -7.98
CA ASP A 56 -6.09 10.22 -6.84
C ASP A 56 -7.33 9.38 -6.51
N CYS A 57 -7.71 9.36 -5.24
CA CYS A 57 -8.88 8.63 -4.77
C CYS A 57 -10.16 9.40 -5.12
N ASP A 58 -11.07 8.79 -5.89
CA ASP A 58 -12.43 9.31 -6.08
C ASP A 58 -13.31 9.00 -4.86
N TYR A 59 -13.07 7.85 -4.23
CA TYR A 59 -13.78 7.40 -3.04
C TYR A 59 -12.81 6.98 -1.94
N GLY A 60 -13.04 7.52 -0.74
CA GLY A 60 -12.20 7.27 0.42
C GLY A 60 -10.88 8.02 0.35
N SER A 61 -9.91 7.57 1.13
CA SER A 61 -8.59 8.19 1.23
C SER A 61 -7.49 7.17 1.47
N CYS A 62 -6.35 7.34 0.80
CA CYS A 62 -5.13 6.62 1.12
C CYS A 62 -4.41 7.18 2.37
N ALA A 63 -4.84 8.32 2.90
CA ALA A 63 -4.34 8.88 4.15
C ALA A 63 -5.41 8.78 5.24
N GLY A 64 -5.02 8.35 6.43
CA GLY A 64 -5.92 8.22 7.57
C GLY A 64 -5.66 6.94 8.37
N PRO A 65 -6.44 6.69 9.43
CA PRO A 65 -6.26 5.54 10.31
C PRO A 65 -6.49 4.19 9.61
N ASP A 66 -7.40 4.16 8.64
CA ASP A 66 -7.68 2.98 7.80
C ASP A 66 -6.99 3.07 6.42
N GLY A 67 -6.30 4.19 6.17
CA GLY A 67 -5.43 4.40 5.02
C GLY A 67 -3.97 4.07 5.35
N GLY A 68 -3.07 4.33 4.41
CA GLY A 68 -1.64 4.22 4.60
C GLY A 68 -0.93 3.59 3.40
N ASP A 69 0.38 3.78 3.33
CA ASP A 69 1.20 3.17 2.30
C ASP A 69 1.05 1.65 2.29
N ASN A 70 0.96 1.10 1.08
CA ASN A 70 0.77 -0.32 0.79
C ASN A 70 -0.62 -0.88 1.12
N THR A 71 -1.55 -0.07 1.64
CA THR A 71 -2.94 -0.49 1.81
C THR A 71 -3.62 -0.65 0.45
N TYR A 72 -4.50 -1.64 0.35
CA TYR A 72 -5.15 -1.99 -0.91
C TYR A 72 -6.07 -0.88 -1.41
N CYS A 73 -5.97 -0.59 -2.70
CA CYS A 73 -6.85 0.31 -3.43
C CYS A 73 -7.05 -0.26 -4.83
N TYR A 74 -8.09 0.16 -5.54
CA TYR A 74 -8.37 -0.36 -6.87
C TYR A 74 -9.04 0.68 -7.76
N GLN A 75 -8.93 0.50 -9.07
CA GLN A 75 -9.57 1.34 -10.07
C GLN A 75 -10.46 0.48 -10.98
N THR A 76 -11.65 0.97 -11.29
CA THR A 76 -12.53 0.31 -12.28
C THR A 76 -12.08 0.63 -13.70
N GLU A 77 -12.15 -0.34 -14.63
CA GLU A 77 -11.74 -0.15 -16.03
C GLU A 77 -12.88 0.30 -16.96
N ASP A 78 -13.99 0.77 -16.39
CA ASP A 78 -15.13 1.31 -17.14
C ASP A 78 -14.81 2.70 -17.76
N SER A 79 -15.64 3.19 -18.69
CA SER A 79 -15.47 4.53 -19.28
C SER A 79 -15.50 5.68 -18.26
N ASN A 80 -15.99 5.42 -17.04
CA ASN A 80 -15.93 6.30 -15.88
C ASN A 80 -15.02 5.68 -14.81
N ALA A 81 -13.77 5.38 -15.18
CA ALA A 81 -12.79 4.78 -14.26
C ALA A 81 -12.77 5.57 -12.95
N ALA A 82 -13.12 4.89 -11.85
CA ALA A 82 -13.16 5.47 -10.52
C ALA A 82 -12.20 4.71 -9.61
N THR A 83 -11.48 5.46 -8.80
CA THR A 83 -10.44 4.95 -7.91
C THR A 83 -10.96 4.90 -6.48
N TYR A 84 -10.94 3.70 -5.92
CA TYR A 84 -11.44 3.40 -4.58
C TYR A 84 -10.27 3.13 -3.64
N CYS A 85 -10.24 3.87 -2.55
CA CYS A 85 -9.21 3.83 -1.53
C CYS A 85 -9.76 3.33 -0.18
N PRO A 86 -8.91 2.78 0.69
CA PRO A 86 -9.33 2.01 1.86
C PRO A 86 -9.82 2.86 3.03
N GLY A 87 -9.36 4.11 3.16
CA GLY A 87 -9.76 4.99 4.26
C GLY A 87 -11.15 5.61 4.05
N ALA A 88 -11.92 5.78 5.12
CA ALA A 88 -13.13 6.60 5.10
C ALA A 88 -12.76 8.09 5.09
N THR A 89 -13.45 8.87 4.25
CA THR A 89 -13.31 10.33 4.13
C THR A 89 -13.87 11.09 5.31
#